data_AF-A0A2E5LVT1-F1
#
_entry.id   AF-A0A2E5LVT1-F1
#
_cell.length_a   1.000
_cell.length_b   1.000
_cell.length_c   1.000
_cell.angle_alpha   90.00
_cell.angle_beta   90.00
_cell.angle_gamma   90.00
#
_symmetry.space_group_name_H-M   'P 1'
#
loop_
_entity.id
_entity.type
_entity.pdbx_description
1 polymer ?
#
loop_
_entity_poly.entity_id
_entity_poly.type
_entity_poly.pdbx_seq_one_letter_code
_entity_poly.pdbx_strand_id
1 'polypeptide(L)'
;MSLLKLFVLLLPLLTFSQTYKNGEWSKKEHIPQTQQDQQDQQDQQDQQDQQDQQNQKDQKTPIDKKEITRKNVSKVINNQKWFGELILYSDSTTKWVPWSKEQIEQSRSLLKIKSDTMKLFNEYWSTRKLFPYKKKNLENLKDTIFIDLEASGKFYCSPSNKVNSKFGWRFRRQHKGVDTYGRTGDTLRSAFDGKVRFSGYNDGGYGHLVIIRHFNGLETYYAHCSKRIAEAGDIVKAGDVIALLGETGRADGPHLHFEMRYFDQAFDPQNVIDIENQKIKNKFKVRKSNGDDKYIYPLTKNDFKYIKRNNAKKYHTIRKGETLGHLGQKYYGEAYNGGIKIKKLNKSVINWNSLQIGQKLRVK
;
A
#
# COMPACT_ATOMS: atom_id res chain seq x y z
N MET A 1 -56.39 -14.32 -6.83
CA MET A 1 -56.00 -15.63 -7.37
C MET A 1 -55.13 -15.43 -8.60
N SER A 2 -54.12 -16.29 -8.74
CA SER A 2 -53.28 -16.59 -9.91
C SER A 2 -52.25 -15.59 -10.42
N LEU A 3 -51.01 -16.10 -10.47
CA LEU A 3 -49.82 -15.61 -11.15
C LEU A 3 -49.95 -15.73 -12.68
N LEU A 4 -49.16 -14.95 -13.45
CA LEU A 4 -48.29 -15.48 -14.51
C LEU A 4 -47.24 -14.46 -15.02
N LYS A 5 -46.02 -14.96 -15.29
CA LYS A 5 -44.91 -14.32 -16.02
C LYS A 5 -45.17 -14.36 -17.53
N LEU A 6 -44.66 -13.41 -18.34
CA LEU A 6 -43.89 -13.71 -19.57
C LEU A 6 -43.18 -12.46 -20.17
N PHE A 7 -42.40 -12.70 -21.22
CA PHE A 7 -41.15 -12.08 -21.67
C PHE A 7 -41.31 -11.54 -23.12
N VAL A 8 -40.30 -10.82 -23.66
CA VAL A 8 -39.90 -10.67 -25.11
C VAL A 8 -40.29 -9.41 -25.94
N LEU A 9 -39.22 -8.67 -26.32
CA LEU A 9 -38.78 -8.04 -27.62
C LEU A 9 -39.71 -7.27 -28.60
N LEU A 10 -39.26 -6.09 -29.09
CA LEU A 10 -38.71 -5.76 -30.45
C LEU A 10 -38.89 -4.27 -30.89
N LEU A 11 -37.92 -3.76 -31.68
CA LEU A 11 -37.70 -2.39 -32.23
C LEU A 11 -38.76 -1.87 -33.22
N PRO A 12 -38.79 -0.54 -33.54
CA PRO A 12 -38.34 -0.11 -34.89
C PRO A 12 -37.73 1.32 -35.05
N LEU A 13 -36.75 1.38 -35.97
CA LEU A 13 -36.44 2.26 -37.12
C LEU A 13 -36.58 3.82 -37.15
N LEU A 14 -35.60 4.37 -37.90
CA LEU A 14 -35.30 5.73 -38.34
C LEU A 14 -36.46 6.57 -38.90
N THR A 15 -36.42 7.89 -38.64
CA THR A 15 -37.25 8.91 -39.28
C THR A 15 -36.41 9.84 -40.17
N PHE A 16 -36.71 9.86 -41.48
CA PHE A 16 -36.43 11.01 -42.35
C PHE A 16 -37.71 11.86 -42.44
N SER A 17 -37.56 13.18 -42.32
CA SER A 17 -38.66 14.15 -42.38
C SER A 17 -38.84 14.65 -43.82
N GLN A 18 -40.09 14.64 -44.30
CA GLN A 18 -40.54 15.41 -45.46
C GLN A 18 -41.76 16.23 -45.03
N THR A 19 -41.81 17.50 -45.43
CA THR A 19 -42.93 18.41 -45.15
C THR A 19 -43.66 18.77 -46.44
N TYR A 20 -44.99 18.71 -46.37
CA TYR A 20 -45.95 18.94 -47.45
C TYR A 20 -46.63 20.31 -47.28
N LYS A 21 -46.71 21.13 -48.33
CA LYS A 21 -47.48 22.39 -48.29
C LYS A 21 -48.08 22.70 -49.67
N ASN A 22 -49.41 22.89 -49.68
CA ASN A 22 -50.26 23.35 -50.79
C ASN A 22 -50.33 22.47 -52.05
N GLY A 23 -50.67 21.19 -51.88
CA GLY A 23 -51.47 20.47 -52.86
C GLY A 23 -50.77 19.87 -54.09
N GLU A 24 -49.51 20.19 -54.38
CA GLU A 24 -48.74 19.55 -55.45
C GLU A 24 -47.27 19.35 -55.09
N TRP A 25 -46.69 18.21 -55.49
CA TRP A 25 -45.25 17.95 -55.43
C TRP A 25 -44.61 18.43 -56.74
N SER A 26 -43.84 19.52 -56.73
CA SER A 26 -43.07 19.93 -57.92
C SER A 26 -41.57 19.77 -57.71
N LYS A 27 -40.92 19.08 -58.67
CA LYS A 27 -39.47 19.06 -58.85
C LYS A 27 -39.05 20.38 -59.50
N LYS A 28 -37.99 21.01 -59.00
CA LYS A 28 -37.27 22.04 -59.76
C LYS A 28 -35.84 21.57 -60.03
N GLU A 29 -35.53 21.41 -61.31
CA GLU A 29 -34.18 21.53 -61.86
C GLU A 29 -34.08 22.90 -62.56
N HIS A 30 -32.98 23.63 -62.36
CA HIS A 30 -32.51 24.60 -63.36
C HIS A 30 -31.00 24.92 -63.26
N ILE A 31 -30.27 24.44 -64.27
CA ILE A 31 -29.31 25.07 -65.22
C ILE A 31 -28.11 25.92 -64.68
N PRO A 32 -26.87 25.72 -65.20
CA PRO A 32 -25.61 26.18 -64.61
C PRO A 32 -25.16 27.59 -65.04
N GLN A 33 -24.38 28.26 -64.18
CA GLN A 33 -23.58 29.45 -64.51
C GLN A 33 -22.15 29.09 -64.93
N THR A 34 -21.61 29.98 -65.75
CA THR A 34 -20.52 29.92 -66.73
C THR A 34 -19.10 29.70 -66.20
N GLN A 35 -18.26 29.06 -67.04
CA GLN A 35 -16.86 28.64 -66.82
C GLN A 35 -15.82 29.77 -66.64
N GLN A 36 -16.22 31.01 -66.37
CA GLN A 36 -15.29 32.15 -66.30
C GLN A 36 -14.93 32.57 -64.87
N ASP A 37 -15.65 32.09 -63.85
CA ASP A 37 -15.35 32.36 -62.43
C ASP A 37 -14.58 31.21 -61.74
N GLN A 38 -14.28 30.13 -62.46
CA GLN A 38 -13.57 28.95 -61.93
C GLN A 38 -12.05 29.04 -62.08
N GLN A 39 -11.54 29.92 -62.96
CA GLN A 39 -10.10 30.00 -63.23
C GLN A 39 -9.37 30.96 -62.28
N ASP A 40 -10.04 32.04 -61.82
CA ASP A 40 -9.47 32.98 -60.84
C ASP A 40 -9.53 32.46 -59.38
N GLN A 41 -10.37 31.46 -59.10
CA GLN A 41 -10.38 30.78 -57.80
C GLN A 41 -9.35 29.66 -57.70
N GLN A 42 -8.96 29.05 -58.82
CA GLN A 42 -8.03 27.92 -58.83
C GLN A 42 -6.57 28.37 -58.69
N ASP A 43 -6.20 29.54 -59.26
CA ASP A 43 -4.86 30.11 -59.12
C ASP A 43 -4.58 30.72 -57.72
N GLN A 44 -5.63 31.12 -56.98
CA GLN A 44 -5.49 31.55 -55.58
C GLN A 44 -5.45 30.35 -54.62
N GLN A 45 -6.12 29.25 -54.96
CA GLN A 45 -6.11 28.01 -54.17
C GLN A 45 -4.77 27.27 -54.29
N ASP A 46 -4.16 27.24 -55.49
CA ASP A 46 -2.86 26.57 -55.71
C ASP A 46 -1.68 27.31 -55.06
N GLN A 47 -1.74 28.64 -54.93
CA GLN A 47 -0.73 29.42 -54.20
C GLN A 47 -0.87 29.28 -52.68
N GLN A 48 -2.10 29.15 -52.17
CA GLN A 48 -2.37 28.94 -50.75
C GLN A 48 -2.06 27.49 -50.32
N ASP A 49 -2.33 26.51 -51.18
CA ASP A 49 -2.00 25.09 -50.95
C ASP A 49 -0.48 24.83 -50.99
N GLN A 50 0.30 25.58 -51.77
CA GLN A 50 1.77 25.48 -51.74
C GLN A 50 2.39 26.14 -50.49
N GLN A 51 1.83 27.25 -50.01
CA GLN A 51 2.26 27.89 -48.76
C GLN A 51 1.85 27.07 -47.51
N ASP A 52 0.68 26.43 -47.54
CA ASP A 52 0.23 25.54 -46.47
C ASP A 52 0.98 24.19 -46.46
N GLN A 53 1.41 23.67 -47.62
CA GLN A 53 2.27 22.48 -47.69
C GLN A 53 3.72 22.75 -47.21
N GLN A 54 4.22 23.99 -47.34
CA GLN A 54 5.53 24.38 -46.83
C GLN A 54 5.49 24.61 -45.31
N ASN A 55 4.42 25.24 -44.79
CA ASN A 55 4.22 25.46 -43.35
C ASN A 55 3.80 24.20 -42.57
N GLN A 56 3.26 23.17 -43.22
CA GLN A 56 2.98 21.86 -42.61
C GLN A 56 4.21 20.92 -42.53
N LYS A 57 5.34 21.26 -43.15
CA LYS A 57 6.57 20.45 -43.07
C LYS A 57 7.44 20.72 -41.85
N ASP A 58 7.31 21.89 -41.21
CA ASP A 58 8.20 22.29 -40.09
C ASP A 58 7.53 22.40 -38.71
N GLN A 59 6.27 21.98 -38.54
CA GLN A 59 5.64 21.82 -37.22
C GLN A 59 4.81 20.53 -37.07
N LYS A 60 5.26 19.43 -37.67
CA LYS A 60 4.72 18.09 -37.32
C LYS A 60 5.25 17.63 -35.96
N THR A 61 4.59 18.06 -34.89
CA THR A 61 4.43 17.20 -33.71
C THR A 61 3.79 15.88 -34.18
N PRO A 62 4.41 14.70 -33.99
CA PRO A 62 3.91 13.48 -34.62
C PRO A 62 2.61 13.02 -33.99
N ILE A 63 1.56 13.00 -34.82
CA ILE A 63 0.49 12.00 -34.96
C ILE A 63 -0.09 11.46 -33.64
N ASP A 64 -1.35 11.81 -33.40
CA ASP A 64 -2.22 11.21 -32.39
C ASP A 64 -2.46 9.72 -32.70
N LYS A 65 -1.52 8.88 -32.28
CA LYS A 65 -1.61 7.43 -32.34
C LYS A 65 -2.56 7.00 -31.22
N LYS A 66 -3.79 6.65 -31.58
CA LYS A 66 -4.79 6.14 -30.64
C LYS A 66 -4.17 5.05 -29.76
N GLU A 67 -4.13 5.33 -28.47
CA GLU A 67 -3.51 4.49 -27.46
C GLU A 67 -4.31 3.20 -27.24
N ILE A 68 -3.63 2.04 -27.28
CA ILE A 68 -4.30 0.73 -27.13
C ILE A 68 -4.44 0.35 -25.65
N THR A 69 -3.38 0.49 -24.85
CA THR A 69 -3.40 0.04 -23.44
C THR A 69 -2.32 0.73 -22.59
N ARG A 70 -2.72 1.15 -21.40
CA ARG A 70 -1.83 1.69 -20.35
C ARG A 70 -1.47 0.62 -19.34
N LYS A 71 -0.17 0.42 -19.09
CA LYS A 71 0.29 -0.43 -17.98
C LYS A 71 1.31 0.31 -17.12
N ASN A 72 1.07 0.28 -15.81
CA ASN A 72 2.04 0.73 -14.82
C ASN A 72 3.16 -0.30 -14.71
N VAL A 73 4.39 0.07 -15.07
CA VAL A 73 5.53 -0.86 -15.06
C VAL A 73 6.76 -0.17 -14.46
N SER A 74 7.57 -0.92 -13.73
CA SER A 74 8.84 -0.43 -13.18
C SER A 74 10.01 -0.82 -14.08
N LYS A 75 10.95 0.11 -14.32
CA LYS A 75 12.21 -0.15 -15.03
C LYS A 75 13.40 0.10 -14.10
N VAL A 76 14.43 -0.73 -14.18
CA VAL A 76 15.70 -0.52 -13.46
C VAL A 76 16.65 0.20 -14.39
N ILE A 77 17.16 1.35 -13.94
CA ILE A 77 18.22 2.11 -14.61
C ILE A 77 19.23 2.48 -13.53
N ASN A 78 20.51 2.11 -13.70
CA ASN A 78 21.59 2.43 -12.75
C ASN A 78 21.27 2.06 -11.29
N ASN A 79 20.81 0.84 -11.02
CA ASN A 79 20.38 0.36 -9.70
C ASN A 79 19.24 1.16 -9.02
N GLN A 80 18.66 2.15 -9.69
CA GLN A 80 17.46 2.85 -9.22
C GLN A 80 16.23 2.30 -9.97
N LYS A 81 15.21 1.90 -9.19
CA LYS A 81 13.92 1.50 -9.72
C LYS A 81 13.09 2.75 -9.98
N TRP A 82 12.88 3.07 -11.26
CA TRP A 82 12.07 4.20 -11.70
C TRP A 82 10.63 3.73 -11.98
N PHE A 83 9.67 4.55 -11.58
CA PHE A 83 8.25 4.34 -11.89
C PHE A 83 7.89 5.15 -13.13
N GLY A 84 7.30 4.48 -14.11
CA GLY A 84 6.80 5.11 -15.33
C GLY A 84 5.53 4.43 -15.80
N GLU A 85 4.97 4.99 -16.86
CA GLU A 85 3.85 4.40 -17.59
C GLU A 85 4.39 3.84 -18.91
N LEU A 86 4.12 2.56 -19.17
CA LEU A 86 4.41 1.97 -20.48
C LEU A 86 3.15 2.15 -21.33
N ILE A 87 3.27 2.99 -22.36
CA ILE A 87 2.21 3.25 -23.32
C ILE A 87 2.41 2.34 -24.53
N LEU A 88 1.38 1.55 -24.87
CA LEU A 88 1.31 0.79 -26.13
C LEU A 88 0.45 1.55 -27.13
N TYR A 89 1.03 1.89 -28.27
CA TYR A 89 0.35 2.62 -29.36
C TYR A 89 -0.31 1.67 -30.36
N SER A 90 -1.22 2.23 -31.18
CA SER A 90 -1.94 1.52 -32.24
C SER A 90 -1.04 0.76 -33.23
N ASP A 91 0.19 1.26 -33.43
CA ASP A 91 1.21 0.70 -34.31
C ASP A 91 2.08 -0.36 -33.63
N SER A 92 1.67 -0.87 -32.46
CA SER A 92 2.41 -1.83 -31.63
C SER A 92 3.75 -1.32 -31.10
N THR A 93 4.05 -0.02 -31.24
CA THR A 93 5.22 0.58 -30.59
C THR A 93 4.96 0.82 -29.11
N THR A 94 6.03 0.81 -28.31
CA THR A 94 5.95 1.11 -26.87
C THR A 94 6.79 2.33 -26.54
N LYS A 95 6.27 3.20 -25.68
CA LYS A 95 7.02 4.32 -25.09
C LYS A 95 6.97 4.21 -23.58
N TRP A 96 8.14 4.25 -22.95
CA TRP A 96 8.24 4.45 -21.52
C TRP A 96 8.14 5.94 -21.24
N VAL A 97 7.10 6.35 -20.51
CA VAL A 97 6.94 7.71 -20.03
C VAL A 97 7.40 7.74 -18.57
N PRO A 98 8.57 8.33 -18.26
CA PRO A 98 8.92 8.65 -16.88
C PRO A 98 7.82 9.54 -16.31
N TRP A 99 7.38 9.30 -15.09
CA TRP A 99 6.67 10.37 -14.39
C TRP A 99 7.64 11.55 -14.26
N SER A 100 7.24 12.74 -14.73
CA SER A 100 8.07 13.94 -14.55
C SER A 100 8.21 14.25 -13.06
N LYS A 101 9.28 14.98 -12.69
CA LYS A 101 9.43 15.46 -11.31
C LYS A 101 8.20 16.26 -10.88
N GLU A 102 7.61 17.09 -11.75
CA GLU A 102 6.36 17.80 -11.43
C GLU A 102 5.19 16.85 -11.14
N GLN A 103 5.01 15.78 -11.93
CA GLN A 103 3.90 14.84 -11.70
C GLN A 103 4.02 14.08 -10.37
N ILE A 104 5.26 13.73 -9.99
CA ILE A 104 5.54 13.13 -8.68
C ILE A 104 5.22 14.14 -7.57
N GLU A 105 5.67 15.38 -7.72
CA GLU A 105 5.50 16.43 -6.72
C GLU A 105 4.03 16.83 -6.56
N GLN A 106 3.30 17.01 -7.66
CA GLN A 106 1.84 17.24 -7.65
C GLN A 106 1.11 16.10 -6.94
N SER A 107 1.47 14.85 -7.24
CA SER A 107 0.86 13.71 -6.57
C SER A 107 1.17 13.68 -5.07
N ARG A 108 2.40 14.03 -4.65
CA ARG A 108 2.76 14.14 -3.23
C ARG A 108 2.02 15.28 -2.55
N SER A 109 1.85 16.42 -3.22
CA SER A 109 1.06 17.55 -2.73
C SER A 109 -0.41 17.14 -2.47
N LEU A 110 -1.02 16.40 -3.40
CA LEU A 110 -2.37 15.87 -3.21
C LEU A 110 -2.46 14.90 -2.01
N LEU A 111 -1.49 14.00 -1.87
CA LEU A 111 -1.42 13.09 -0.73
C LEU A 111 -1.18 13.84 0.59
N LYS A 112 -0.40 14.93 0.58
CA LYS A 112 -0.18 15.80 1.72
C LYS A 112 -1.49 16.43 2.19
N ILE A 113 -2.22 17.09 1.28
CA ILE A 113 -3.53 17.70 1.55
C ILE A 113 -4.51 16.66 2.10
N LYS A 114 -4.55 15.47 1.48
CA LYS A 114 -5.39 14.37 1.95
C LYS A 114 -4.99 13.92 3.36
N SER A 115 -3.69 13.80 3.65
CA SER A 115 -3.21 13.39 4.96
C SER A 115 -3.57 14.43 6.03
N ASP A 116 -3.44 15.72 5.72
CA ASP A 116 -3.66 16.80 6.69
C ASP A 116 -5.15 16.99 7.02
N THR A 117 -6.05 16.60 6.11
CA THR A 117 -7.52 16.65 6.31
C THR A 117 -8.10 15.39 6.98
N MET A 118 -7.45 14.23 6.86
CA MET A 118 -7.98 12.98 7.39
C MET A 118 -7.73 12.81 8.90
N LYS A 119 -8.81 12.55 9.66
CA LYS A 119 -8.73 12.19 11.10
C LYS A 119 -7.71 11.08 11.39
N LEU A 120 -7.55 10.13 10.46
CA LEU A 120 -6.58 9.04 10.55
C LEU A 120 -5.14 9.51 10.82
N PHE A 121 -4.74 10.65 10.27
CA PHE A 121 -3.38 11.19 10.40
C PHE A 121 -3.25 12.26 11.48
N ASN A 122 -4.37 12.74 12.03
CA ASN A 122 -4.40 13.76 13.07
C ASN A 122 -4.67 13.16 14.46
N GLU A 123 -5.49 12.11 14.55
CA GLU A 123 -5.76 11.40 15.81
C GLU A 123 -4.66 10.39 16.14
N TYR A 124 -4.25 10.36 17.42
CA TYR A 124 -3.21 9.47 17.91
C TYR A 124 -1.93 9.52 17.06
N TRP A 125 -1.62 10.70 16.50
CA TRP A 125 -0.39 10.96 15.78
C TRP A 125 0.73 11.24 16.79
N SER A 126 1.84 10.53 16.66
CA SER A 126 3.03 10.79 17.45
C SER A 126 4.27 10.40 16.68
N THR A 127 5.22 11.33 16.57
CA THR A 127 6.53 11.11 15.98
C THR A 127 7.55 10.54 16.95
N ARG A 128 7.18 10.40 18.23
CA ARG A 128 8.08 9.93 19.31
C ARG A 128 7.62 8.62 19.95
N LYS A 129 6.32 8.40 20.11
CA LYS A 129 5.78 7.19 20.75
C LYS A 129 5.62 6.08 19.70
N LEU A 130 6.18 4.89 19.97
CA LEU A 130 6.01 3.74 19.08
C LEU A 130 4.56 3.25 19.03
N PHE A 131 3.85 3.23 20.15
CA PHE A 131 2.47 2.74 20.25
C PHE A 131 1.55 3.84 20.77
N PRO A 132 1.12 4.79 19.92
CA PRO A 132 0.30 5.93 20.34
C PRO A 132 -1.18 5.58 20.57
N TYR A 133 -1.67 4.49 20.01
CA TYR A 133 -3.06 4.03 20.19
C TYR A 133 -3.19 3.39 21.57
N LYS A 134 -3.75 4.13 22.53
CA LYS A 134 -3.98 3.67 23.90
C LYS A 134 -4.88 2.41 23.89
N LYS A 135 -4.29 1.23 24.18
CA LYS A 135 -4.94 -0.08 24.42
C LYS A 135 -6.31 -0.28 23.74
N LYS A 136 -6.39 -0.13 22.41
CA LYS A 136 -7.55 -0.64 21.68
C LYS A 136 -7.52 -2.16 21.69
N ASN A 137 -8.60 -2.77 22.20
CA ASN A 137 -8.67 -4.21 22.33
C ASN A 137 -9.27 -4.86 21.08
N LEU A 138 -8.43 -5.06 20.07
CA LEU A 138 -8.84 -5.73 18.82
C LEU A 138 -9.02 -7.25 18.97
N GLU A 139 -8.70 -7.84 20.14
CA GLU A 139 -8.93 -9.26 20.41
C GLU A 139 -10.42 -9.63 20.49
N ASN A 140 -11.28 -8.61 20.69
CA ASN A 140 -12.72 -8.72 20.83
C ASN A 140 -13.47 -7.97 19.71
N LEU A 141 -12.85 -7.85 18.53
CA LEU A 141 -13.54 -7.37 17.33
C LEU A 141 -14.84 -8.17 17.14
N LYS A 142 -15.98 -7.46 17.16
CA LYS A 142 -17.31 -8.03 16.92
C LYS A 142 -17.55 -8.23 15.42
N ASP A 143 -17.11 -7.26 14.62
CA ASP A 143 -17.32 -7.23 13.17
C ASP A 143 -16.00 -7.31 12.38
N THR A 144 -16.15 -7.67 11.10
CA THR A 144 -15.07 -7.67 10.11
C THR A 144 -14.82 -6.25 9.62
N ILE A 145 -13.55 -5.86 9.55
CA ILE A 145 -13.13 -4.58 8.99
C ILE A 145 -12.57 -4.83 7.59
N PHE A 146 -13.19 -4.25 6.57
CA PHE A 146 -12.72 -4.36 5.20
C PHE A 146 -11.67 -3.29 4.90
N ILE A 147 -10.42 -3.71 4.73
CA ILE A 147 -9.30 -2.84 4.41
C ILE A 147 -9.10 -2.82 2.91
N ASP A 148 -9.19 -1.62 2.33
CA ASP A 148 -8.89 -1.38 0.91
C ASP A 148 -7.37 -1.35 0.71
N LEU A 149 -6.81 -2.40 0.11
CA LEU A 149 -5.38 -2.49 -0.17
C LEU A 149 -4.97 -1.74 -1.45
N GLU A 150 -5.94 -1.25 -2.24
CA GLU A 150 -5.67 -0.46 -3.44
C GLU A 150 -5.81 1.05 -3.22
N ALA A 151 -6.36 1.50 -2.09
CA ALA A 151 -6.38 2.92 -1.72
C ALA A 151 -4.97 3.55 -1.70
N SER A 152 -3.91 2.75 -1.79
CA SER A 152 -2.50 3.12 -1.88
C SER A 152 -1.93 3.16 -3.31
N GLY A 153 -2.71 2.81 -4.34
CA GLY A 153 -2.31 2.83 -5.77
C GLY A 153 -1.30 1.75 -6.20
N LYS A 154 -0.13 1.67 -5.55
CA LYS A 154 0.96 0.73 -5.84
C LYS A 154 1.37 -0.03 -4.57
N PHE A 155 2.12 -1.11 -4.76
CA PHE A 155 2.58 -1.98 -3.68
C PHE A 155 4.04 -2.39 -3.81
N TYR A 156 4.73 -2.44 -2.67
CA TYR A 156 6.04 -3.07 -2.49
C TYR A 156 6.04 -3.81 -1.15
N CYS A 157 6.86 -4.84 -0.95
CA CYS A 157 6.88 -5.51 0.36
C CYS A 157 8.25 -5.72 0.96
N SER A 158 9.20 -6.23 0.18
CA SER A 158 10.46 -6.70 0.73
C SER A 158 11.58 -6.59 -0.31
N PRO A 159 12.81 -6.29 0.10
CA PRO A 159 13.98 -6.36 -0.79
C PRO A 159 14.25 -7.77 -1.30
N SER A 160 13.74 -8.81 -0.64
CA SER A 160 13.92 -10.21 -1.00
C SER A 160 12.59 -10.98 -1.03
N ASN A 161 12.54 -12.01 -1.87
CA ASN A 161 11.50 -13.03 -1.89
C ASN A 161 11.73 -14.16 -0.86
N LYS A 162 12.82 -14.14 -0.10
CA LYS A 162 13.12 -15.18 0.88
C LYS A 162 12.66 -14.80 2.28
N VAL A 163 11.70 -15.55 2.80
CA VAL A 163 11.28 -15.46 4.21
C VAL A 163 12.22 -16.30 5.07
N ASN A 164 12.96 -15.66 5.97
CA ASN A 164 13.80 -16.34 6.95
C ASN A 164 12.96 -16.84 8.12
N SER A 165 11.99 -16.03 8.56
CA SER A 165 11.23 -16.39 9.74
C SER A 165 9.85 -15.73 9.81
N LYS A 166 8.84 -16.55 10.08
CA LYS A 166 7.43 -16.15 9.95
C LYS A 166 6.90 -15.44 11.19
N PHE A 167 5.75 -14.79 11.05
CA PHE A 167 4.93 -14.34 12.16
C PHE A 167 4.48 -15.54 13.01
N GLY A 168 4.48 -15.40 14.33
CA GLY A 168 4.02 -16.49 15.19
C GLY A 168 4.80 -16.66 16.49
N TRP A 169 4.42 -17.68 17.24
CA TRP A 169 5.07 -18.00 18.50
C TRP A 169 6.42 -18.68 18.28
N ARG A 170 7.48 -18.12 18.86
CA ARG A 170 8.81 -18.73 18.93
C ARG A 170 9.19 -18.94 20.39
N PHE A 171 9.24 -20.19 20.81
CA PHE A 171 9.45 -20.61 22.20
C PHE A 171 8.53 -19.85 23.20
N ARG A 172 9.01 -18.72 23.74
CA ARG A 172 8.36 -17.93 24.79
C ARG A 172 7.87 -16.56 24.33
N ARG A 173 8.21 -16.14 23.11
CA ARG A 173 7.92 -14.80 22.57
C ARG A 173 7.13 -14.90 21.27
N GLN A 174 6.13 -14.03 21.14
CA GLN A 174 5.47 -13.81 19.86
C GLN A 174 6.39 -12.97 18.96
N HIS A 175 6.70 -13.50 17.78
CA HIS A 175 7.20 -12.72 16.66
C HIS A 175 6.06 -11.95 16.01
N LYS A 176 6.16 -10.62 16.00
CA LYS A 176 5.08 -9.69 15.61
C LYS A 176 5.14 -9.28 14.14
N GLY A 177 6.10 -9.79 13.38
CA GLY A 177 6.28 -9.49 11.97
C GLY A 177 6.71 -10.71 11.18
N VAL A 178 7.35 -10.46 10.05
CA VAL A 178 8.02 -11.44 9.21
C VAL A 178 9.43 -10.96 8.96
N ASP A 179 10.39 -11.88 9.08
CA ASP A 179 11.81 -11.62 8.84
C ASP A 179 12.14 -12.10 7.43
N THR A 180 12.65 -11.19 6.60
CA THR A 180 13.05 -11.48 5.22
C THR A 180 14.54 -11.29 5.05
N TYR A 181 15.16 -12.15 4.25
CA TYR A 181 16.58 -12.06 3.98
C TYR A 181 16.91 -10.72 3.29
N GLY A 182 18.10 -10.20 3.55
CA GLY A 182 18.67 -9.11 2.78
C GLY A 182 20.11 -8.87 3.19
N ARG A 183 20.78 -7.98 2.47
CA ARG A 183 22.15 -7.56 2.75
C ARG A 183 22.15 -6.15 3.30
N THR A 184 23.06 -5.87 4.22
CA THR A 184 23.26 -4.50 4.72
C THR A 184 23.46 -3.55 3.54
N GLY A 185 22.68 -2.46 3.52
CA GLY A 185 22.67 -1.50 2.42
C GLY A 185 21.57 -1.70 1.39
N ASP A 186 20.87 -2.85 1.37
CA ASP A 186 19.73 -3.05 0.47
C ASP A 186 18.66 -1.99 0.70
N THR A 187 18.06 -1.49 -0.38
CA THR A 187 17.03 -0.45 -0.28
C THR A 187 15.75 -1.02 0.30
N LEU A 188 15.28 -0.44 1.40
CA LEU A 188 13.94 -0.66 1.94
C LEU A 188 12.99 0.39 1.37
N ARG A 189 11.80 -0.04 0.93
CA ARG A 189 10.84 0.83 0.26
C ARG A 189 9.47 0.79 0.92
N SER A 190 8.75 1.90 0.85
CA SER A 190 7.39 2.00 1.40
C SER A 190 6.47 0.99 0.72
N ALA A 191 5.67 0.28 1.51
CA ALA A 191 4.82 -0.78 0.99
C ALA A 191 3.58 -0.24 0.29
N PHE A 192 3.08 0.88 0.79
CA PHE A 192 1.87 1.56 0.33
C PHE A 192 2.10 3.08 0.41
N ASP A 193 1.29 3.87 -0.29
CA ASP A 193 1.28 5.31 -0.10
C ASP A 193 0.93 5.67 1.36
N GLY A 194 1.59 6.70 1.90
CA GLY A 194 1.38 7.09 3.29
C GLY A 194 2.19 8.29 3.74
N LYS A 195 2.16 8.50 5.05
CA LYS A 195 2.94 9.52 5.75
C LYS A 195 3.82 8.84 6.80
N VAL A 196 5.10 9.16 6.82
CA VAL A 196 6.03 8.62 7.80
C VAL A 196 5.64 9.15 9.18
N ARG A 197 5.22 8.23 10.05
CA ARG A 197 4.80 8.58 11.41
C ARG A 197 6.00 8.67 12.34
N PHE A 198 6.89 7.70 12.27
CA PHE A 198 8.06 7.62 13.14
C PHE A 198 9.27 7.26 12.30
N SER A 199 10.37 7.94 12.57
CA SER A 199 11.68 7.58 12.06
C SER A 199 12.64 7.83 13.22
N GLY A 200 13.22 6.78 13.79
CA GLY A 200 14.04 6.89 15.00
C GLY A 200 14.81 5.63 15.34
N TYR A 201 15.71 5.70 16.31
CA TYR A 201 16.28 4.51 16.94
C TYR A 201 15.37 4.04 18.08
N ASN A 202 15.24 2.72 18.25
CA ASN A 202 14.46 2.10 19.30
C ASN A 202 15.27 1.04 20.05
N ASP A 203 15.53 1.32 21.33
CA ASP A 203 16.23 0.41 22.25
C ASP A 203 15.39 -0.80 22.68
N GLY A 204 14.11 -0.85 22.30
CA GLY A 204 13.19 -1.96 22.58
C GLY A 204 13.41 -3.20 21.72
N GLY A 205 14.42 -3.19 20.84
CA GLY A 205 14.83 -4.30 20.01
C GLY A 205 14.68 -4.05 18.50
N TYR A 206 13.95 -3.03 18.07
CA TYR A 206 13.81 -2.74 16.63
C TYR A 206 15.04 -2.06 16.01
N GLY A 207 15.91 -1.44 16.80
CA GLY A 207 17.05 -0.68 16.26
C GLY A 207 16.59 0.57 15.52
N HIS A 208 17.23 0.92 14.41
CA HIS A 208 16.69 1.94 13.51
C HIS A 208 15.40 1.45 12.87
N LEU A 209 14.36 2.27 13.02
CA LEU A 209 12.99 1.93 12.69
C LEU A 209 12.34 3.08 11.92
N VAL A 210 11.67 2.74 10.83
CA VAL A 210 10.73 3.60 10.11
C VAL A 210 9.33 3.02 10.24
N ILE A 211 8.34 3.85 10.59
CA ILE A 211 6.94 3.49 10.67
C ILE A 211 6.15 4.41 9.75
N ILE A 212 5.36 3.82 8.86
CA ILE A 212 4.54 4.56 7.89
C ILE A 212 3.09 4.27 8.17
N ARG A 213 2.28 5.34 8.31
CA ARG A 213 0.83 5.24 8.37
C ARG A 213 0.26 5.43 6.97
N HIS A 214 -0.62 4.54 6.55
CA HIS A 214 -1.17 4.50 5.20
C HIS A 214 -2.62 4.97 5.17
N PHE A 215 -3.08 5.41 4.00
CA PHE A 215 -4.45 5.93 3.82
C PHE A 215 -5.55 4.87 4.03
N ASN A 216 -5.19 3.59 4.01
CA ASN A 216 -6.08 2.47 4.31
C ASN A 216 -6.17 2.12 5.81
N GLY A 217 -5.54 2.91 6.68
CA GLY A 217 -5.58 2.72 8.13
C GLY A 217 -4.54 1.74 8.68
N LEU A 218 -3.74 1.11 7.82
CA LEU A 218 -2.62 0.27 8.25
C LEU A 218 -1.41 1.11 8.65
N GLU A 219 -0.60 0.57 9.56
CA GLU A 219 0.78 0.98 9.75
C GLU A 219 1.73 -0.15 9.34
N THR A 220 2.81 0.19 8.66
CA THR A 220 3.91 -0.73 8.35
C THR A 220 5.18 -0.32 9.09
N TYR A 221 5.92 -1.32 9.57
CA TYR A 221 7.13 -1.14 10.37
C TYR A 221 8.31 -1.75 9.61
N TYR A 222 9.40 -1.00 9.51
CA TYR A 222 10.65 -1.40 8.85
C TYR A 222 11.79 -1.26 9.85
N ALA A 223 12.20 -2.39 10.43
CA ALA A 223 13.17 -2.42 11.52
C ALA A 223 14.54 -2.95 11.09
N HIS A 224 15.48 -2.90 12.03
CA HIS A 224 16.88 -3.31 11.88
C HIS A 224 17.62 -2.54 10.77
N CYS A 225 17.19 -1.33 10.44
CA CYS A 225 17.83 -0.56 9.38
C CYS A 225 19.28 -0.22 9.74
N SER A 226 20.16 -0.11 8.74
CA SER A 226 21.50 0.49 8.93
C SER A 226 21.42 2.02 8.90
N LYS A 227 20.55 2.56 8.04
CA LYS A 227 20.33 3.99 7.87
C LYS A 227 18.86 4.28 7.58
N ARG A 228 18.32 5.33 8.19
CA ARG A 228 16.99 5.87 7.87
C ARG A 228 17.18 6.99 6.84
N ILE A 229 16.35 6.99 5.79
CA ILE A 229 16.39 8.01 4.73
C ILE A 229 15.19 8.95 4.87
N ALA A 230 14.00 8.38 5.09
CA ALA A 230 12.79 9.16 5.28
C ALA A 230 12.67 9.65 6.74
N GLU A 231 12.17 10.87 6.90
CA GLU A 231 11.98 11.54 8.19
C GLU A 231 10.50 11.55 8.60
N ALA A 232 10.24 11.76 9.89
CA ALA A 232 8.88 11.81 10.38
C ALA A 232 8.14 13.03 9.81
N GLY A 233 6.98 12.81 9.18
CA GLY A 233 6.19 13.85 8.52
C GLY A 233 6.21 13.76 6.99
N ASP A 234 7.18 13.06 6.42
CA ASP A 234 7.34 12.88 4.97
C ASP A 234 6.15 12.16 4.35
N ILE A 235 5.73 12.62 3.17
CA ILE A 235 4.78 11.91 2.32
C ILE A 235 5.55 10.98 1.39
N VAL A 236 5.21 9.71 1.45
CA VAL A 236 5.89 8.66 0.71
C VAL A 236 4.91 7.91 -0.17
N LYS A 237 5.31 7.63 -1.40
CA LYS A 237 4.58 6.76 -2.31
C LYS A 237 5.09 5.33 -2.17
N ALA A 238 4.24 4.36 -2.50
CA ALA A 238 4.64 2.96 -2.53
C ALA A 238 5.85 2.79 -3.47
N GLY A 239 6.90 2.14 -2.96
CA GLY A 239 8.15 1.97 -3.68
C GLY A 239 9.20 3.07 -3.47
N ASP A 240 8.87 4.19 -2.82
CA ASP A 240 9.87 5.19 -2.42
C ASP A 240 10.88 4.56 -1.46
N VAL A 241 12.17 4.89 -1.61
CA VAL A 241 13.23 4.42 -0.71
C VAL A 241 13.11 5.17 0.62
N ILE A 242 12.97 4.43 1.71
CA ILE A 242 12.72 4.98 3.05
C ILE A 242 13.85 4.71 4.04
N ALA A 243 14.64 3.67 3.80
CA ALA A 243 15.74 3.26 4.65
C ALA A 243 16.66 2.29 3.90
N LEU A 244 17.81 1.99 4.50
CA LEU A 244 18.71 0.93 4.09
C LEU A 244 18.67 -0.20 5.11
N LEU A 245 18.64 -1.45 4.64
CA LEU A 245 18.66 -2.64 5.49
C LEU A 245 19.95 -2.71 6.29
N GLY A 246 19.90 -3.28 7.48
CA GLY A 246 21.06 -3.54 8.31
C GLY A 246 20.78 -4.61 9.35
N GLU A 247 21.38 -4.45 10.52
CA GLU A 247 21.33 -5.40 11.64
C GLU A 247 21.27 -4.69 13.00
N THR A 248 20.74 -3.46 13.06
CA THR A 248 20.70 -2.70 14.32
C THR A 248 19.64 -3.22 15.29
N GLY A 249 19.83 -2.97 16.58
CA GLY A 249 18.91 -3.44 17.62
C GLY A 249 19.11 -4.92 17.94
N ARG A 250 18.01 -5.69 18.07
CA ARG A 250 18.06 -7.12 18.38
C ARG A 250 17.93 -7.93 17.09
N ALA A 251 19.03 -8.07 16.37
CA ALA A 251 19.14 -8.86 15.14
C ALA A 251 20.35 -9.80 15.22
N ASP A 252 20.18 -11.04 14.74
CA ASP A 252 21.26 -12.05 14.71
C ASP A 252 22.07 -12.01 13.39
N GLY A 253 21.84 -10.97 12.58
CA GLY A 253 22.46 -10.71 11.28
C GLY A 253 21.56 -9.88 10.36
N PRO A 254 22.02 -9.51 9.15
CA PRO A 254 21.27 -8.63 8.25
C PRO A 254 19.95 -9.25 7.78
N HIS A 255 18.83 -8.60 8.11
CA HIS A 255 17.50 -8.94 7.63
C HIS A 255 16.54 -7.76 7.77
N LEU A 256 15.43 -7.78 7.03
CA LEU A 256 14.31 -6.89 7.28
C LEU A 256 13.33 -7.58 8.23
N HIS A 257 13.09 -6.98 9.38
CA HIS A 257 11.92 -7.28 10.21
C HIS A 257 10.77 -6.35 9.81
N PHE A 258 9.76 -6.92 9.16
CA PHE A 258 8.60 -6.20 8.63
C PHE A 258 7.34 -6.54 9.42
N GLU A 259 6.59 -5.53 9.85
CA GLU A 259 5.29 -5.74 10.50
C GLU A 259 4.18 -4.98 9.79
N MET A 260 2.98 -5.56 9.82
CA MET A 260 1.74 -4.87 9.48
C MET A 260 0.89 -4.77 10.74
N ARG A 261 0.39 -3.56 11.03
CA ARG A 261 -0.38 -3.28 12.23
C ARG A 261 -1.66 -2.52 11.91
N TYR A 262 -2.68 -2.76 12.71
CA TYR A 262 -3.92 -1.98 12.75
C TYR A 262 -4.14 -1.53 14.20
N PHE A 263 -4.24 -0.21 14.44
CA PHE A 263 -4.27 0.39 15.79
C PHE A 263 -3.26 -0.25 16.78
N ASP A 264 -1.97 -0.23 16.44
CA ASP A 264 -0.85 -0.82 17.19
C ASP A 264 -0.84 -2.35 17.35
N GLN A 265 -1.90 -3.06 16.97
CA GLN A 265 -1.91 -4.51 17.01
C GLN A 265 -1.34 -5.07 15.71
N ALA A 266 -0.27 -5.86 15.83
CA ALA A 266 0.28 -6.56 14.69
C ALA A 266 -0.63 -7.73 14.29
N PHE A 267 -0.65 -8.04 13.02
CA PHE A 267 -1.18 -9.28 12.46
C PHE A 267 -0.18 -9.81 11.43
N ASP A 268 -0.37 -11.05 10.98
CA ASP A 268 0.56 -11.70 10.08
C ASP A 268 0.62 -10.98 8.72
N PRO A 269 1.75 -10.36 8.34
CA PRO A 269 1.89 -9.74 7.02
C PRO A 269 1.67 -10.72 5.88
N GLN A 270 1.97 -12.01 6.10
CA GLN A 270 1.78 -13.06 5.10
C GLN A 270 0.31 -13.41 4.86
N ASN A 271 -0.63 -12.88 5.63
CA ASN A 271 -2.06 -12.98 5.31
C ASN A 271 -2.49 -12.00 4.20
N VAL A 272 -1.75 -10.90 4.05
CA VAL A 272 -2.00 -9.85 3.05
C VAL A 272 -1.03 -9.94 1.88
N ILE A 273 0.20 -10.39 2.15
CA ILE A 273 1.31 -10.33 1.21
C ILE A 273 1.85 -11.74 0.96
N ASP A 274 1.98 -12.08 -0.31
CA ASP A 274 2.83 -13.18 -0.75
C ASP A 274 4.23 -12.62 -1.01
N ILE A 275 5.10 -12.76 -0.01
CA ILE A 275 6.47 -12.22 -0.04
C ILE A 275 7.31 -12.97 -1.06
N GLU A 276 7.11 -14.28 -1.18
CA GLU A 276 7.87 -15.14 -2.09
C GLU A 276 7.56 -14.78 -3.55
N ASN A 277 6.30 -14.47 -3.84
CA ASN A 277 5.87 -14.06 -5.17
C ASN A 277 5.80 -12.53 -5.38
N GLN A 278 6.16 -11.74 -4.35
CA GLN A 278 6.11 -10.26 -4.36
C GLN A 278 4.73 -9.70 -4.78
N LYS A 279 3.65 -10.30 -4.29
CA LYS A 279 2.26 -9.97 -4.67
C LYS A 279 1.37 -9.75 -3.45
N ILE A 280 0.30 -8.98 -3.62
CA ILE A 280 -0.80 -8.95 -2.65
C ILE A 280 -1.61 -10.23 -2.81
N LYS A 281 -1.93 -10.88 -1.68
CA LYS A 281 -2.86 -12.02 -1.66
C LYS A 281 -4.27 -11.51 -1.86
N ASN A 282 -4.92 -12.03 -2.89
CA ASN A 282 -6.30 -11.72 -3.16
C ASN A 282 -7.21 -12.66 -2.36
N LYS A 283 -7.95 -12.14 -1.38
CA LYS A 283 -9.02 -12.89 -0.70
C LYS A 283 -10.39 -12.58 -1.28
N PHE A 284 -10.60 -11.38 -1.81
CA PHE A 284 -11.85 -10.92 -2.41
C PHE A 284 -11.55 -10.02 -3.59
N LYS A 285 -11.95 -10.46 -4.80
CA LYS A 285 -11.98 -9.62 -6.01
C LYS A 285 -13.30 -8.87 -6.04
N VAL A 286 -13.26 -7.55 -5.92
CA VAL A 286 -14.41 -6.71 -6.26
C VAL A 286 -14.09 -6.00 -7.56
N ARG A 287 -14.88 -6.25 -8.61
CA ARG A 287 -14.75 -5.54 -9.89
C ARG A 287 -15.16 -4.08 -9.68
N LYS A 288 -14.27 -3.14 -9.96
CA LYS A 288 -14.61 -1.71 -10.01
C LYS A 288 -15.46 -1.41 -11.25
N SER A 289 -16.21 -0.32 -11.22
CA SER A 289 -17.01 0.17 -12.35
C SER A 289 -16.17 0.48 -13.59
N ASN A 290 -14.88 0.82 -13.40
CA ASN A 290 -13.93 1.07 -14.48
C ASN A 290 -13.25 -0.21 -15.03
N GLY A 291 -13.62 -1.40 -14.53
CA GLY A 291 -13.05 -2.66 -14.98
C GLY A 291 -11.76 -3.12 -14.27
N ASP A 292 -11.26 -2.39 -13.28
CA ASP A 292 -10.13 -2.83 -12.45
C ASP A 292 -10.58 -3.79 -11.33
N ASP A 293 -9.70 -4.69 -10.89
CA ASP A 293 -9.95 -5.53 -9.71
C ASP A 293 -9.56 -4.75 -8.44
N LYS A 294 -10.41 -4.73 -7.40
CA LYS A 294 -10.09 -4.16 -6.09
C LYS A 294 -9.63 -5.25 -5.12
N TYR A 295 -8.48 -5.05 -4.46
CA TYR A 295 -7.97 -5.93 -3.41
C TYR A 295 -8.49 -5.49 -2.04
N ILE A 296 -9.29 -6.34 -1.41
CA ILE A 296 -9.84 -6.09 -0.07
C ILE A 296 -9.35 -7.16 0.90
N TYR A 297 -8.86 -6.72 2.05
CA TYR A 297 -8.54 -7.60 3.16
C TYR A 297 -9.60 -7.54 4.26
N PRO A 298 -10.34 -8.63 4.54
CA PRO A 298 -11.22 -8.70 5.69
C PRO A 298 -10.38 -8.96 6.95
N LEU A 299 -10.12 -7.91 7.70
CA LEU A 299 -9.48 -8.00 9.00
C LEU A 299 -10.51 -8.46 10.04
N THR A 300 -10.19 -9.52 10.77
CA THR A 300 -11.09 -10.18 11.72
C THR A 300 -10.42 -10.38 13.08
N LYS A 301 -11.19 -10.80 14.09
CA LYS A 301 -10.64 -11.21 15.40
C LYS A 301 -9.58 -12.33 15.31
N ASN A 302 -9.64 -13.16 14.26
CA ASN A 302 -8.71 -14.28 14.09
C ASN A 302 -7.28 -13.82 13.80
N ASP A 303 -7.11 -12.65 13.16
CA ASP A 303 -5.82 -12.02 12.93
C ASP A 303 -5.10 -11.64 14.25
N PHE A 304 -5.88 -11.46 15.31
CA PHE A 304 -5.42 -11.02 16.63
C PHE A 304 -5.51 -12.11 17.71
N LYS A 305 -5.81 -13.37 17.34
CA LYS A 305 -6.00 -14.47 18.30
C LYS A 305 -4.79 -14.71 19.21
N TYR A 306 -3.58 -14.37 18.74
CA TYR A 306 -2.35 -14.53 19.51
C TYR A 306 -2.28 -13.60 20.74
N ILE A 307 -3.04 -12.48 20.74
CA ILE A 307 -3.06 -11.51 21.84
C ILE A 307 -3.57 -12.18 23.12
N LYS A 308 -4.66 -12.96 23.04
CA LYS A 308 -5.20 -13.72 24.18
C LYS A 308 -4.15 -14.64 24.81
N ARG A 309 -3.43 -15.38 23.96
CA ARG A 309 -2.32 -16.26 24.40
C ARG A 309 -1.16 -15.46 25.00
N ASN A 310 -0.89 -14.25 24.50
CA ASN A 310 0.17 -13.40 25.02
C ASN A 310 -0.18 -12.80 26.38
N ASN A 311 -1.46 -12.48 26.61
CA ASN A 311 -1.99 -11.91 27.85
C ASN A 311 -2.37 -12.97 28.91
N ALA A 312 -2.36 -14.25 28.56
CA ALA A 312 -2.69 -15.33 29.47
C ALA A 312 -1.76 -15.32 30.69
N LYS A 313 -2.37 -15.29 31.88
CA LYS A 313 -1.62 -15.35 33.15
C LYS A 313 -0.88 -16.68 33.23
N LYS A 314 0.42 -16.64 33.50
CA LYS A 314 1.22 -17.86 33.71
C LYS A 314 1.75 -17.88 35.13
N TYR A 315 1.71 -19.05 35.75
CA TYR A 315 2.24 -19.27 37.09
C TYR A 315 3.40 -20.27 37.04
N HIS A 316 4.33 -20.13 37.98
CA HIS A 316 5.45 -21.03 38.20
C HIS A 316 5.54 -21.38 39.69
N THR A 317 5.73 -22.65 39.98
CA THR A 317 5.95 -23.14 41.36
C THR A 317 7.44 -23.15 41.64
N ILE A 318 7.87 -22.39 42.66
CA ILE A 318 9.29 -22.25 43.05
C ILE A 318 9.87 -23.61 43.44
N ARG A 319 11.04 -23.93 42.88
CA ARG A 319 11.86 -25.08 43.23
C ARG A 319 13.09 -24.64 44.03
N LYS A 320 13.72 -25.60 44.72
CA LYS A 320 14.95 -25.36 45.49
C LYS A 320 16.02 -24.70 44.61
N GLY A 321 16.57 -23.57 45.07
CA GLY A 321 17.64 -22.83 44.38
C GLY A 321 17.20 -21.88 43.25
N GLU A 322 15.90 -21.81 42.91
CA GLU A 322 15.43 -20.84 41.91
C GLU A 322 15.37 -19.42 42.50
N THR A 323 15.86 -18.44 41.72
CA THR A 323 15.82 -17.01 42.07
C THR A 323 14.91 -16.25 41.09
N LEU A 324 14.47 -15.04 41.45
CA LEU A 324 13.74 -14.17 40.52
C LEU A 324 14.58 -13.84 39.27
N GLY A 325 15.91 -13.79 39.39
CA GLY A 325 16.83 -13.63 38.26
C GLY A 325 16.76 -14.82 37.30
N HIS A 326 16.91 -16.04 37.82
CA HIS A 326 16.79 -17.28 37.05
C HIS A 326 15.41 -17.40 36.38
N LEU A 327 14.33 -17.08 37.11
CA LEU A 327 12.99 -17.08 36.55
C LEU A 327 12.81 -15.94 35.53
N GLY A 328 13.41 -14.78 35.76
CA GLY A 328 13.45 -13.68 34.82
C GLY A 328 14.03 -14.12 33.49
N GLN A 329 15.21 -14.74 33.51
CA GLN A 329 15.87 -15.26 32.31
C GLN A 329 15.06 -16.38 31.66
N LYS A 330 14.55 -17.32 32.46
CA LYS A 330 13.72 -18.44 32.00
C LYS A 330 12.46 -17.95 31.29
N TYR A 331 11.74 -16.97 31.84
CA TYR A 331 10.42 -16.54 31.33
C TYR A 331 10.47 -15.36 30.36
N TYR A 332 11.45 -14.47 30.48
CA TYR A 332 11.57 -13.24 29.68
C TYR A 332 12.84 -13.18 28.82
N GLY A 333 13.71 -14.19 28.86
CA GLY A 333 15.00 -14.23 28.17
C GLY A 333 16.05 -13.34 28.83
N GLU A 334 17.17 -13.08 28.15
CA GLU A 334 18.27 -12.22 28.62
C GLU A 334 17.90 -10.75 28.85
N ALA A 335 16.62 -10.39 28.74
CA ALA A 335 16.15 -9.04 29.01
C ALA A 335 16.43 -8.67 30.48
N TYR A 336 17.19 -7.59 30.68
CA TYR A 336 17.74 -7.09 31.95
C TYR A 336 16.70 -6.77 33.06
N ASN A 337 15.42 -7.05 32.83
CA ASN A 337 14.30 -6.69 33.72
C ASN A 337 13.31 -7.85 33.99
N GLY A 338 13.62 -9.08 33.59
CA GLY A 338 12.72 -10.23 33.76
C GLY A 338 12.31 -10.46 35.22
N GLY A 339 13.27 -10.49 36.14
CA GLY A 339 13.01 -10.66 37.57
C GLY A 339 12.22 -9.50 38.18
N ILE A 340 12.49 -8.27 37.75
CA ILE A 340 11.75 -7.06 38.19
C ILE A 340 10.29 -7.15 37.76
N LYS A 341 10.00 -7.63 36.54
CA LYS A 341 8.63 -7.84 36.07
C LYS A 341 7.90 -8.88 36.92
N ILE A 342 8.54 -10.00 37.22
CA ILE A 342 7.95 -11.05 38.09
C ILE A 342 7.66 -10.48 39.48
N LYS A 343 8.59 -9.71 40.05
CA LYS A 343 8.36 -9.04 41.34
C LYS A 343 7.13 -8.12 41.28
N LYS A 344 7.02 -7.27 40.26
CA LYS A 344 5.86 -6.36 40.07
C LYS A 344 4.52 -7.09 39.94
N LEU A 345 4.52 -8.31 39.40
CA LEU A 345 3.32 -9.16 39.28
C LEU A 345 2.90 -9.80 40.60
N ASN A 346 3.83 -9.93 41.57
CA ASN A 346 3.62 -10.61 42.83
C ASN A 346 3.98 -9.68 43.99
N LYS A 347 3.05 -8.79 44.35
CA LYS A 347 3.27 -7.79 45.41
C LYS A 347 3.61 -8.39 46.78
N SER A 348 3.28 -9.66 47.01
CA SER A 348 3.66 -10.41 48.22
C SER A 348 5.15 -10.74 48.31
N VAL A 349 5.91 -10.61 47.22
CA VAL A 349 7.37 -10.83 47.20
C VAL A 349 8.07 -9.52 47.56
N ILE A 350 8.45 -9.40 48.84
CA ILE A 350 8.97 -8.17 49.43
C ILE A 350 10.42 -7.90 48.98
N ASN A 351 11.28 -8.93 49.02
CA ASN A 351 12.69 -8.83 48.63
C ASN A 351 13.09 -9.96 47.66
N TRP A 352 14.31 -9.91 47.12
CA TRP A 352 14.78 -10.85 46.09
C TRP A 352 15.00 -12.28 46.63
N ASN A 353 15.14 -12.42 47.95
CA ASN A 353 15.48 -13.66 48.64
C ASN A 353 14.26 -14.29 49.35
N SER A 354 13.08 -13.67 49.31
CA SER A 354 11.88 -14.12 50.04
C SER A 354 11.11 -15.22 49.30
N LEU A 355 11.78 -16.01 48.46
CA LEU A 355 11.13 -17.06 47.68
C LEU A 355 11.09 -18.36 48.48
N GLN A 356 9.89 -18.90 48.67
CA GLN A 356 9.69 -20.17 49.38
C GLN A 356 9.48 -21.32 48.40
N ILE A 357 10.07 -22.48 48.69
CA ILE A 357 9.85 -23.71 47.89
C ILE A 357 8.34 -24.03 47.91
N GLY A 358 7.77 -24.33 46.74
CA GLY A 358 6.33 -24.60 46.59
C GLY A 358 5.47 -23.35 46.40
N GLN A 359 6.01 -22.14 46.61
CA GLN A 359 5.30 -20.89 46.36
C GLN A 359 4.93 -20.77 44.86
N LYS A 360 3.67 -20.44 44.56
CA LYS A 360 3.24 -20.13 43.18
C LYS A 360 3.43 -18.64 42.91
N LEU A 361 4.30 -18.31 41.96
CA LEU A 361 4.46 -16.94 41.47
C LEU A 361 3.83 -16.77 40.10
N ARG A 362 3.18 -15.63 39.91
CA ARG A 362 2.78 -15.16 38.59
C ARG A 362 4.01 -14.69 37.80
N VAL A 363 4.27 -15.35 36.69
CA VAL A 363 5.43 -15.11 35.81
C VAL A 363 5.04 -14.54 34.44
N LYS A 364 3.74 -14.35 34.17
CA LYS A 364 3.22 -13.62 33.01
C LYS A 364 1.84 -13.04 33.32
#